data_AF-A0A0A2JE22-F1
#
_entry.id   AF-A0A0A2JE22-F1
#
_cell.length_a   1.000
_cell.length_b   1.000
_cell.length_c   1.000
_cell.angle_alpha   90.00
_cell.angle_beta   90.00
_cell.angle_gamma   90.00
#
_symmetry.space_group_name_H-M   'P 1'
#
loop_
_entity.id
_entity.type
_entity.pdbx_description
1 polymer ?
#
loop_
_entity_poly.entity_id
_entity_poly.type
_entity_poly.pdbx_seq_one_letter_code
_entity_poly.pdbx_strand_id
1 'polypeptide(L)'
;MSSQKQEKTFDLVKVSGLTPTQVEHLLLALLCMEKRKSVDWNKLGELCNVTPTSARTVFGKGRRKLEEWKEKRTAAKEAKQAEEVEDDTEDANEADEDGYAENAEN
;
A
#
# COMPACT_ATOMS: atom_id res chain seq x y z
N MET A 1 21.39 26.36 -15.81
CA MET A 1 21.20 25.66 -14.52
C MET A 1 20.03 24.70 -14.70
N SER A 2 20.28 23.45 -15.10
CA SER A 2 19.22 22.46 -15.32
C SER A 2 18.89 21.78 -13.99
N SER A 3 17.73 22.08 -13.42
CA SER A 3 17.24 21.41 -12.22
C SER A 3 16.89 19.96 -12.57
N GLN A 4 17.82 19.03 -12.31
CA GLN A 4 17.52 17.60 -12.31
C GLN A 4 16.52 17.32 -11.19
N LYS A 5 15.26 17.14 -11.58
CA LYS A 5 14.18 16.62 -10.75
C LYS A 5 14.66 15.30 -10.16
N GLN A 6 14.96 15.29 -8.86
CA GLN A 6 15.37 14.07 -8.16
C GLN A 6 14.26 13.03 -8.31
N GLU A 7 14.51 11.99 -9.10
CA GLU A 7 13.71 10.77 -9.06
C GLU A 7 13.86 10.19 -7.65
N LYS A 8 12.83 10.35 -6.81
CA LYS A 8 12.71 9.59 -5.57
C LYS A 8 12.58 8.13 -5.96
N THR A 9 13.70 7.42 -6.03
CA THR A 9 13.72 5.96 -6.11
C THR A 9 13.05 5.42 -4.86
N PHE A 10 11.80 4.99 -4.99
CA PHE A 10 11.06 4.34 -3.92
C PHE A 10 11.70 2.96 -3.72
N ASP A 11 12.56 2.86 -2.71
CA ASP A 11 13.18 1.59 -2.33
C ASP A 11 12.12 0.74 -1.62
N LEU A 12 11.41 -0.06 -2.42
CA LEU A 12 10.34 -0.94 -1.95
C LEU A 12 10.83 -1.89 -0.85
N VAL A 13 12.10 -2.30 -0.87
CA VAL A 13 12.69 -3.18 0.14
C VAL A 13 12.83 -2.43 1.46
N LYS A 14 13.30 -1.17 1.44
CA LYS A 14 13.32 -0.31 2.63
C LYS A 14 11.92 -0.05 3.18
N VAL A 15 10.95 0.25 2.33
CA VAL A 15 9.60 0.62 2.79
C VAL A 15 8.80 -0.60 3.27
N SER A 16 9.06 -1.79 2.72
CA SER A 16 8.43 -3.04 3.17
C SER A 16 9.05 -3.65 4.43
N GLY A 17 10.22 -3.16 4.87
CA GLY A 17 10.92 -3.67 6.06
C GLY A 17 11.43 -5.11 5.90
N LEU A 18 11.48 -5.63 4.68
CA LEU A 18 12.00 -6.96 4.35
C LEU A 18 13.53 -6.95 4.35
N THR A 19 14.14 -7.98 4.92
CA THR A 19 15.59 -8.18 4.76
C THR A 19 15.88 -8.84 3.41
N PRO A 20 17.10 -8.69 2.85
CA PRO A 20 17.47 -9.37 1.61
C PRO A 20 17.21 -10.88 1.64
N THR A 21 17.54 -11.55 2.75
CA THR A 21 17.27 -12.98 2.95
C THR A 21 15.78 -13.31 2.94
N GLN A 22 14.93 -12.45 3.51
CA GLN A 22 13.47 -12.64 3.46
C GLN A 22 12.94 -12.50 2.03
N VAL A 23 13.45 -11.52 1.27
CA VAL A 23 13.09 -11.34 -0.15
C VAL A 23 13.50 -12.56 -0.97
N GLU A 24 14.71 -13.06 -0.78
CA GLU A 24 15.21 -14.26 -1.46
C GLU A 24 14.32 -15.49 -1.18
N HIS A 25 13.97 -15.75 0.08
CA HIS A 25 13.09 -16.86 0.44
C HIS A 25 11.68 -16.72 -0.16
N LEU A 26 11.14 -15.50 -0.23
CA LEU A 26 9.83 -15.24 -0.84
C LEU A 26 9.85 -15.49 -2.35
N LEU A 27 10.91 -15.06 -3.05
CA LEU A 27 11.05 -15.24 -4.49
C LEU A 27 11.27 -16.72 -4.86
N LEU A 28 12.18 -17.40 -4.16
CA LEU A 28 12.48 -18.81 -4.42
C LEU A 28 11.30 -19.73 -4.08
N ALA A 29 10.47 -19.36 -3.09
CA ALA A 29 9.26 -20.11 -2.76
C ALA A 29 8.26 -20.21 -3.93
N LEU A 30 8.27 -19.26 -4.89
CA LEU A 30 7.44 -19.31 -6.09
C LEU A 30 7.79 -20.50 -6.99
N LEU A 31 9.08 -20.89 -7.03
CA LEU A 31 9.57 -22.05 -7.79
C LEU A 31 9.33 -23.38 -7.05
N CYS A 32 8.94 -23.31 -5.78
CA CYS A 32 8.64 -24.44 -4.92
C CYS A 32 7.13 -24.63 -4.71
N MET A 33 6.28 -23.86 -5.40
CA MET A 33 4.83 -24.01 -5.31
C MET A 33 4.37 -25.28 -6.03
N GLU A 34 3.69 -26.15 -5.31
CA GLU A 34 3.04 -27.35 -5.84
C GLU A 34 1.65 -27.01 -6.41
N LYS A 35 1.06 -27.96 -7.17
CA LYS A 35 -0.27 -27.83 -7.79
C LYS A 35 -1.39 -27.45 -6.81
N ARG A 36 -1.20 -27.67 -5.50
CA ARG A 36 -2.17 -27.36 -4.43
C ARG A 36 -1.91 -26.06 -3.67
N LYS A 37 -1.12 -25.12 -4.22
CA LYS A 37 -0.74 -23.84 -3.57
C LYS A 37 0.00 -24.04 -2.23
N SER A 38 0.63 -25.20 -2.05
CA SER A 38 1.56 -25.49 -0.96
C SER A 38 2.99 -25.22 -1.43
N VAL A 39 3.82 -24.66 -0.57
CA VAL A 39 5.26 -24.56 -0.81
C VAL A 39 5.92 -25.87 -0.38
N ASP A 40 6.71 -26.48 -1.25
CA ASP A 40 7.63 -27.55 -0.91
C ASP A 40 8.80 -26.97 -0.10
N TRP A 41 8.76 -27.22 1.22
CA TRP A 41 9.76 -26.71 2.15
C TRP A 41 11.10 -27.42 2.04
N ASN A 42 11.13 -28.65 1.54
CA ASN A 42 12.39 -29.37 1.32
C ASN A 42 13.14 -28.73 0.16
N LYS A 43 12.45 -28.56 -0.97
CA LYS A 43 13.01 -27.88 -2.15
C LYS A 43 13.44 -26.45 -1.85
N LEU A 44 12.65 -25.71 -1.05
CA LEU A 44 13.02 -24.35 -0.65
C LEU A 44 14.25 -24.33 0.27
N GLY A 45 14.35 -25.28 1.21
CA GLY A 45 15.52 -25.44 2.07
C GLY A 45 16.79 -25.70 1.26
N GLU A 46 16.70 -26.57 0.25
CA GLU A 46 17.81 -26.86 -0.68
C GLU A 46 18.23 -25.62 -1.47
N LEU A 47 17.29 -24.89 -2.07
CA LEU A 47 17.60 -23.68 -2.85
C LEU A 47 18.23 -22.57 -2.00
N CYS A 48 17.79 -22.42 -0.75
CA CYS A 48 18.31 -21.42 0.18
C CYS A 48 19.52 -21.92 1.01
N ASN A 49 19.98 -23.16 0.81
CA ASN A 49 21.03 -23.81 1.60
C ASN A 49 20.79 -23.76 3.13
N VAL A 50 19.57 -24.06 3.56
CA VAL A 50 19.14 -24.10 4.97
C VAL A 50 18.23 -25.30 5.24
N THR A 51 17.95 -25.59 6.52
CA THR A 51 16.97 -26.63 6.87
C THR A 51 15.55 -26.24 6.43
N PRO A 52 14.68 -27.20 6.10
CA PRO A 52 13.29 -26.93 5.72
C PRO A 52 12.53 -26.09 6.78
N THR A 53 12.79 -26.36 8.06
CA THR A 53 12.21 -25.61 9.19
C THR A 53 12.68 -24.16 9.22
N SER A 54 13.96 -23.92 8.94
CA SER A 54 14.51 -22.56 8.84
C SER A 54 13.90 -21.81 7.65
N ALA A 55 13.87 -22.45 6.48
CA ALA A 55 13.26 -21.88 5.27
C ALA A 55 11.81 -21.46 5.52
N ARG A 56 11.00 -22.35 6.12
CA ARG A 56 9.61 -22.08 6.51
C ARG A 56 9.49 -20.89 7.46
N THR A 57 10.39 -20.80 8.45
CA THR A 57 10.42 -19.73 9.43
C THR A 57 10.73 -18.39 8.80
N VAL A 58 11.78 -18.32 7.97
CA VAL A 58 12.20 -17.09 7.28
C VAL A 58 11.13 -16.63 6.29
N PHE A 59 10.58 -17.56 5.50
CA PHE A 59 9.46 -17.29 4.59
C PHE A 59 8.25 -16.73 5.36
N GLY A 60 7.83 -17.37 6.45
CA GLY A 60 6.69 -16.92 7.25
C GLY A 60 6.89 -15.52 7.82
N LYS A 61 8.08 -15.21 8.35
CA LYS A 61 8.42 -13.85 8.82
C LYS A 61 8.38 -12.82 7.69
N GLY A 62 8.91 -13.17 6.51
CA GLY A 62 8.85 -12.30 5.33
C GLY A 62 7.41 -12.06 4.87
N ARG A 63 6.60 -13.11 4.80
CA ARG A 63 5.20 -13.04 4.37
C ARG A 63 4.38 -12.14 5.28
N ARG A 64 4.51 -12.31 6.61
CA ARG A 64 3.82 -11.46 7.59
C ARG A 64 4.16 -9.99 7.45
N LYS A 65 5.45 -9.65 7.29
CA LYS A 65 5.87 -8.25 7.06
C LYS A 65 5.27 -7.67 5.78
N LEU A 66 5.18 -8.47 4.73
CA LEU A 66 4.57 -8.05 3.47
C LEU A 66 3.07 -7.83 3.60
N GLU A 67 2.37 -8.68 4.37
CA GLU A 67 0.95 -8.51 4.72
C GLU A 67 0.74 -7.20 5.50
N GLU A 68 1.51 -6.96 6.57
CA GLU A 68 1.45 -5.73 7.37
C GLU A 68 1.76 -4.47 6.53
N TRP A 69 2.72 -4.55 5.61
CA TRP A 69 3.02 -3.47 4.68
C TRP A 69 1.86 -3.19 3.71
N LYS A 70 1.22 -4.25 3.20
CA LYS A 70 0.05 -4.13 2.33
C LYS A 70 -1.10 -3.45 3.07
N GLU A 71 -1.39 -3.87 4.31
CA GLU A 71 -2.44 -3.28 5.15
C GLU A 71 -2.21 -1.78 5.37
N LYS A 72 -1.00 -1.40 5.79
CA LYS A 72 -0.63 0.02 5.97
C LYS A 72 -0.77 0.83 4.68
N ARG A 73 -0.36 0.25 3.55
CA ARG A 73 -0.45 0.91 2.25
C ARG A 73 -1.91 1.09 1.79
N THR A 74 -2.77 0.12 2.07
CA THR A 74 -4.21 0.22 1.77
C THR A 74 -4.87 1.28 2.67
N ALA A 75 -4.63 1.23 3.98
CA ALA A 75 -5.16 2.24 4.91
C ALA A 75 -4.71 3.67 4.55
N ALA A 76 -3.45 3.86 4.16
CA ALA A 76 -2.96 5.16 3.71
C ALA A 76 -3.61 5.64 2.40
N LYS A 77 -4.07 4.74 1.53
CA LYS A 77 -4.82 5.10 0.31
C LYS A 77 -6.27 5.46 0.62
N GLU A 78 -6.87 4.81 1.60
CA GLU A 78 -8.23 5.10 2.05
C GLU A 78 -8.28 6.43 2.80
N ALA A 79 -7.30 6.71 3.66
CA ALA A 79 -7.19 8.01 4.35
C ALA A 79 -7.05 9.19 3.37
N LYS A 80 -6.24 9.04 2.31
CA LYS A 80 -6.12 10.07 1.27
C LYS A 80 -7.38 10.26 0.43
N GLN A 81 -8.15 9.20 0.22
CA GLN A 81 -9.46 9.30 -0.43
C GLN A 81 -10.53 9.90 0.48
N ALA A 82 -10.39 9.78 1.81
CA ALA A 82 -11.27 10.43 2.77
C ALA A 82 -10.96 11.94 2.92
N GLU A 83 -9.67 12.33 2.91
CA GLU A 83 -9.25 13.74 2.92
C GLU A 83 -9.69 14.51 1.66
N GLU A 84 -9.71 13.87 0.49
CA GLU A 84 -10.23 14.50 -0.74
C GLU A 84 -11.76 14.68 -0.75
N VAL A 85 -12.49 14.12 0.22
CA VAL A 85 -13.96 14.25 0.34
C VAL A 85 -14.37 15.33 1.35
N GLU A 86 -13.47 15.81 2.21
CA GLU A 86 -13.77 16.89 3.18
C GLU A 86 -13.48 18.32 2.64
N ASP A 87 -12.85 18.48 1.48
CA ASP A 87 -12.55 19.79 0.86
C ASP A 87 -13.66 20.32 -0.08
N ASP A 88 -14.91 19.87 0.07
CA ASP A 88 -16.07 20.39 -0.69
C ASP A 88 -17.20 20.88 0.23
N THR A 89 -16.85 21.28 1.47
CA THR A 89 -17.86 21.69 2.47
C THR A 89 -17.56 22.95 3.29
N GLU A 90 -16.90 23.97 2.74
CA GLU A 90 -16.98 25.36 3.24
C GLU A 90 -16.81 26.27 2.01
N ASP A 91 -17.76 27.08 1.53
CA ASP A 91 -18.39 28.27 2.14
C ASP A 91 -19.35 28.83 1.05
N ALA A 92 -20.64 29.10 1.28
CA ALA A 92 -21.10 30.33 1.92
C ALA A 92 -22.54 30.17 2.45
N ASN A 93 -22.68 30.46 3.74
CA ASN A 93 -23.93 30.73 4.43
C ASN A 93 -24.17 32.26 4.48
N GLU A 94 -25.42 32.65 4.74
CA GLU A 94 -25.93 34.00 5.08
C GLU A 94 -26.04 34.99 3.90
N ALA A 95 -27.03 35.85 3.75
CA ALA A 95 -28.34 36.23 4.32
C ALA A 95 -28.91 37.18 3.23
N ASP A 96 -30.20 37.47 3.03
CA ASP A 96 -31.12 38.17 3.91
C ASP A 96 -32.41 38.40 3.09
N GLU A 97 -33.53 38.62 3.78
CA GLU A 97 -34.81 39.05 3.23
C GLU A 97 -34.77 40.55 2.88
N ASP A 98 -35.20 40.94 1.69
CA ASP A 98 -35.89 42.22 1.50
C ASP A 98 -36.48 42.38 0.09
N GLY A 99 -37.79 42.63 0.06
CA GLY A 99 -38.56 42.84 -1.15
C GLY A 99 -38.41 44.24 -1.74
N TYR A 100 -38.74 44.35 -3.02
CA TYR A 100 -39.31 45.58 -3.58
C TYR A 100 -40.46 45.22 -4.53
N ALA A 101 -41.64 45.68 -4.15
CA ALA A 101 -42.80 45.81 -5.03
C ALA A 101 -42.67 47.12 -5.83
N GLU A 102 -43.08 47.09 -7.10
CA GLU A 102 -43.79 48.18 -7.81
C GLU A 102 -44.43 47.53 -9.06
N ASN A 103 -45.77 47.41 -9.11
CA ASN A 103 -46.74 48.36 -9.69
C ASN A 103 -46.46 48.65 -11.18
N ALA A 104 -47.40 48.73 -12.12
CA ALA A 104 -48.85 48.60 -12.21
C ALA A 104 -49.20 48.76 -13.71
N GLU A 105 -50.44 48.42 -14.07
CA GLU A 105 -51.20 48.94 -15.25
C GLU A 105 -50.74 48.43 -16.64
N ASN A 106 -51.60 47.97 -17.54
CA ASN A 106 -53.03 48.17 -17.76
C ASN A 106 -53.59 47.03 -18.64
#